data_AF-A0A7C4Y1V1-F1
#
_entry.id   AF-A0A7C4Y1V1-F1
#
_cell.length_a   1.000
_cell.length_b   1.000
_cell.length_c   1.000
_cell.angle_alpha   90.00
_cell.angle_beta   90.00
_cell.angle_gamma   90.00
#
_symmetry.space_group_name_H-M   'P 1'
#
loop_
_entity.id
_entity.type
_entity.pdbx_description
1 polymer ?
#
loop_
_entity_poly.entity_id
_entity_poly.type
_entity_poly.pdbx_seq_one_letter_code
_entity_poly.pdbx_strand_id
1 'polypeptide(L)'
;MDEAFANKHKVTLDFKKIKFISHSFADEIVGIYARAFGTDFIKQNIEVVNANKNVKFMLNAAIRLSIKYGQKLATSKEVNDGNNNQIE
;
A
#
# COMPACT_ATOMS: atom_id res chain seq x y z
N MET A 1 -11.90 -1.68 5.69
CA MET A 1 -10.90 -0.98 6.52
C MET A 1 -11.11 0.53 6.48
N ASP A 2 -11.55 1.07 5.35
CA ASP A 2 -11.93 2.48 5.19
C ASP A 2 -12.79 3.05 6.33
N GLU A 3 -13.86 2.36 6.72
CA GLU A 3 -14.71 2.78 7.85
C GLU A 3 -13.95 2.88 9.17
N ALA A 4 -13.04 1.94 9.44
CA ALA A 4 -12.20 1.99 10.63
C ALA A 4 -11.28 3.22 10.60
N PHE A 5 -10.63 3.48 9.45
CA PHE A 5 -9.76 4.64 9.29
C PHE A 5 -10.52 5.97 9.34
N ALA A 6 -11.73 6.04 8.79
CA ALA A 6 -12.61 7.21 8.88
C ALA A 6 -12.96 7.53 10.34
N ASN A 7 -13.13 6.51 11.18
CA ASN A 7 -13.37 6.63 12.62
C ASN A 7 -12.08 6.71 13.46
N LYS A 8 -10.91 6.91 12.83
CA LYS A 8 -9.59 6.98 13.49
C LYS A 8 -9.24 5.72 14.31
N HIS A 9 -9.78 4.57 13.94
CA HIS A 9 -9.45 3.29 14.54
C HIS A 9 -8.27 2.64 13.81
N LYS A 10 -7.48 1.87 14.58
CA LYS A 10 -6.46 0.99 14.02
C LYS A 10 -7.06 -0.35 13.63
N VAL A 11 -6.46 -1.00 12.64
CA VAL A 11 -6.87 -2.33 12.17
C VAL A 11 -5.77 -3.33 12.53
N THR A 12 -6.15 -4.42 13.19
CA THR A 12 -5.26 -5.56 13.44
C THR A 12 -5.57 -6.69 12.46
N LEU A 13 -4.59 -7.09 11.67
CA LEU A 13 -4.64 -8.22 10.76
C LEU A 13 -4.04 -9.45 11.46
N ASP A 14 -4.89 -10.40 11.85
CA ASP A 14 -4.48 -11.65 12.47
C ASP A 14 -4.36 -12.79 11.44
N PHE A 15 -3.14 -13.30 11.27
CA PHE A 15 -2.82 -14.38 10.34
C PHE A 15 -2.68 -15.75 11.02
N LYS A 16 -3.30 -15.94 12.19
CA LYS A 16 -3.31 -17.22 12.91
C LYS A 16 -3.75 -18.37 11.99
N LYS A 17 -2.93 -19.41 11.92
CA LYS A 17 -3.09 -20.61 11.06
C LYS A 17 -3.02 -20.34 9.54
N ILE A 18 -2.75 -19.11 9.09
CA ILE A 18 -2.51 -18.82 7.68
C ILE A 18 -1.07 -19.17 7.32
N LYS A 19 -0.91 -20.03 6.30
CA LYS A 19 0.41 -20.49 5.82
C LYS A 19 0.96 -19.60 4.71
N PHE A 20 0.11 -19.17 3.78
CA PHE A 20 0.48 -18.37 2.62
C PHE A 20 -0.64 -17.40 2.27
N ILE A 21 -0.26 -16.29 1.65
CA ILE A 21 -1.15 -15.36 0.97
C ILE A 21 -0.56 -15.06 -0.41
N SER A 22 -1.40 -14.70 -1.38
CA SER A 22 -0.93 -14.22 -2.67
C SER A 22 -0.46 -12.77 -2.57
N HIS A 23 0.33 -12.34 -3.57
CA HIS A 23 0.66 -10.92 -3.72
C HIS A 23 -0.60 -10.07 -3.97
N SER A 24 -1.56 -10.56 -4.77
CA SER A 24 -2.81 -9.81 -5.05
C SER A 24 -3.59 -9.52 -3.78
N PHE A 25 -3.74 -10.53 -2.91
CA PHE A 25 -4.39 -10.35 -1.62
C PHE A 25 -3.64 -9.35 -0.75
N ALA A 26 -2.30 -9.45 -0.68
CA ALA A 26 -1.47 -8.50 0.06
C ALA A 26 -1.61 -7.07 -0.49
N ASP A 27 -1.70 -6.90 -1.80
CA ASP A 27 -1.88 -5.59 -2.44
C ASP A 27 -3.24 -4.98 -2.12
N GLU A 28 -4.32 -5.77 -2.10
CA GLU A 28 -5.64 -5.28 -1.72
C GLU A 28 -5.71 -4.81 -0.27
N ILE A 29 -5.04 -5.51 0.66
CA ILE A 29 -5.15 -5.20 2.09
C ILE A 29 -4.17 -4.11 2.57
N VAL A 30 -2.96 -4.02 2.01
CA VAL A 30 -1.96 -3.02 2.42
C VAL A 30 -1.39 -2.22 1.26
N GLY A 31 -1.37 -2.76 0.05
CA GLY A 31 -0.80 -2.09 -1.13
C GLY A 31 -1.61 -0.87 -1.57
N ILE A 32 -2.94 -0.99 -1.67
CA ILE A 32 -3.84 0.12 -2.03
C ILE A 32 -3.66 1.29 -1.05
N TYR A 33 -3.62 1.02 0.26
CA TYR A 33 -3.40 2.05 1.28
C TYR A 33 -1.98 2.63 1.24
N ALA A 34 -0.97 1.80 0.95
CA ALA A 34 0.40 2.29 0.80
C ALA A 34 0.51 3.24 -0.41
N ARG A 35 -0.13 2.91 -1.53
CA ARG A 35 -0.21 3.79 -2.71
C ARG A 35 -0.90 5.10 -2.41
N ALA A 36 -2.02 5.07 -1.69
CA ALA A 36 -2.84 6.25 -1.43
C ALA A 36 -2.25 7.16 -0.34
N PHE A 37 -1.66 6.59 0.72
CA PHE A 37 -1.34 7.32 1.96
C PHE A 37 0.11 7.16 2.41
N GLY A 38 0.92 6.38 1.69
CA GLY A 38 2.32 6.16 2.02
C GLY A 38 2.57 5.12 3.11
N THR A 39 3.84 4.82 3.35
CA THR A 39 4.25 3.76 4.30
C THR A 39 3.99 4.12 5.75
N ASP A 40 4.01 5.41 6.09
CA ASP A 40 3.85 5.84 7.48
C ASP A 40 2.40 5.67 7.94
N PHE A 41 1.44 5.89 7.04
CA PHE A 41 0.04 5.55 7.29
C PHE A 41 -0.13 4.07 7.67
N ILE A 42 0.52 3.16 6.93
CA ILE A 42 0.46 1.72 7.22
C ILE A 42 1.00 1.41 8.62
N LYS A 43 2.18 1.94 8.95
CA LYS A 43 2.82 1.69 10.25
C LYS A 43 1.99 2.21 11.43
N GLN A 44 1.26 3.32 11.24
CA GLN A 44 0.49 3.96 12.30
C GLN A 44 -0.89 3.31 12.50
N ASN A 45 -1.50 2.81 11.42
CA ASN A 45 -2.91 2.40 11.40
C ASN A 45 -3.14 0.90 11.24
N ILE A 46 -2.14 0.13 10.81
CA ILE A 46 -2.26 -1.32 10.58
C ILE A 46 -1.25 -2.08 11.44
N GLU A 47 -1.75 -2.99 12.26
CA GLU A 47 -0.96 -3.93 13.03
C GLU A 47 -1.08 -5.33 12.42
N VAL A 48 0.03 -6.07 12.36
CA VAL A 48 0.05 -7.45 11.83
C VAL A 48 0.48 -8.40 12.93
N VAL A 49 -0.40 -9.32 13.30
CA VAL A 49 -0.17 -10.32 14.36
C VAL A 49 -0.22 -11.73 13.81
N ASN A 50 0.49 -12.66 14.47
CA ASN A 50 0.57 -14.08 14.12
C ASN A 50 0.98 -14.40 12.67
N ALA A 51 1.60 -13.45 11.96
CA ALA A 51 2.08 -13.65 10.60
C ALA A 51 3.39 -14.45 10.56
N ASN A 52 3.43 -15.48 9.73
CA ASN A 52 4.67 -16.22 9.44
C ASN A 52 5.57 -15.45 8.44
N LYS A 53 6.77 -16.00 8.16
CA LYS A 53 7.75 -15.37 7.26
C LYS A 53 7.23 -15.13 5.84
N ASN A 54 6.47 -16.07 5.27
CA ASN A 54 5.91 -15.93 3.92
C ASN A 54 4.86 -14.83 3.86
N VAL A 55 3.98 -14.77 4.86
CA VAL A 55 2.97 -13.70 4.96
C VAL A 55 3.64 -12.33 5.10
N LYS A 56 4.62 -12.19 6.01
CA LYS A 56 5.38 -10.94 6.18
C LYS A 56 6.10 -10.54 4.91
N PHE A 57 6.70 -11.50 4.20
CA PHE A 57 7.36 -11.24 2.92
C PHE A 57 6.37 -10.68 1.88
N MET A 58 5.19 -11.30 1.73
CA MET A 58 4.20 -10.85 0.75
C MET A 58 3.62 -9.47 1.08
N LEU A 59 3.31 -9.20 2.35
CA LEU A 59 2.87 -7.85 2.78
C LEU A 59 3.93 -6.78 2.48
N ASN A 60 5.19 -7.05 2.80
CA ASN A 60 6.28 -6.12 2.52
C ASN A 60 6.53 -5.94 1.02
N ALA A 61 6.41 -7.00 0.23
CA ALA A 61 6.52 -6.94 -1.22
C ALA A 61 5.43 -6.05 -1.82
N ALA A 62 4.17 -6.25 -1.39
CA ALA A 62 3.05 -5.44 -1.82
C ALA A 62 3.27 -3.95 -1.51
N ILE A 63 3.64 -3.61 -0.26
CA ILE A 63 3.92 -2.21 0.14
C ILE A 63 5.02 -1.60 -0.74
N ARG A 64 6.15 -2.29 -0.91
CA ARG A 64 7.29 -1.77 -1.69
C ARG A 64 6.93 -1.54 -3.16
N LEU A 65 6.25 -2.49 -3.79
CA LEU A 65 5.86 -2.38 -5.19
C LEU A 65 4.81 -1.28 -5.36
N SER A 66 3.81 -1.24 -4.48
CA SER A 66 2.78 -0.20 -4.47
C SER A 66 3.38 1.21 -4.41
N ILE A 67 4.33 1.47 -3.51
CA ILE A 67 5.02 2.78 -3.43
C ILE A 67 5.82 3.08 -4.71
N LYS A 68 6.62 2.12 -5.18
CA LYS A 68 7.46 2.29 -6.37
C LYS A 68 6.65 2.65 -7.62
N TYR A 69 5.53 1.97 -7.84
CA TYR A 69 4.69 2.23 -9.02
C TYR A 69 3.75 3.43 -8.82
N GLY A 70 3.33 3.73 -7.59
CA GLY A 70 2.59 4.96 -7.27
C GLY A 70 3.42 6.21 -7.56
N GLN A 71 4.70 6.23 -7.14
CA GLN A 71 5.62 7.33 -7.44
C GLN A 71 5.87 7.47 -8.94
N LYS A 72 6.10 6.35 -9.65
CA LYS A 72 6.33 6.38 -11.10
C LYS A 72 5.17 7.06 -11.84
N LEU A 73 3.93 6.82 -11.43
CA LEU A 73 2.74 7.46 -12.01
C LEU A 73 2.67 8.97 -11.71
N ALA A 74 3.07 9.41 -10.51
CA ALA A 74 3.13 10.84 -10.17
C ALA A 74 4.18 11.57 -11.01
N THR A 75 5.39 11.03 -11.11
CA THR A 75 6.49 11.65 -11.88
C THR A 75 6.21 11.69 -13.39
N SER A 76 5.51 10.68 -13.93
CA SER A 76 5.15 10.68 -15.36
C SER A 76 3.94 11.55 -15.71
N LYS A 77 3.08 11.90 -14.73
CA LYS A 77 2.07 12.95 -14.90
C LYS A 77 2.69 14.34 -14.93
N GLU A 78 3.60 14.64 -14.00
CA GLU A 78 4.27 15.95 -13.92
C GLU A 78 5.08 16.29 -15.19
N VAL A 79 5.71 15.29 -15.82
CA VAL A 79 6.46 15.50 -17.08
C VAL A 79 5.53 15.75 -18.29
N ASN A 80 4.33 15.17 -18.31
CA ASN A 80 3.40 15.34 -19.42
C ASN A 80 2.59 16.65 -19.33
N ASP A 81 2.32 17.15 -18.12
CA ASP A 81 1.59 18.43 -17.94
C ASP A 81 2.48 19.67 -18.14
N GLY A 82 3.82 19.52 -18.09
CA GLY A 82 4.78 20.62 -18.28
C GLY A 82 5.13 20.98 -19.73
N ASN A 83 4.72 20.19 -20.73
CA ASN A 83 5.16 20.33 -22.12
C ASN A 83 4.12 20.92 -23.08
N ASN A 84 2.94 21.34 -22.62
CA ASN A 84 1.87 21.83 -23.49
C ASN A 84 1.78 23.36 -23.66
N ASN A 85 2.76 24.15 -23.19
CA ASN A 85 2.74 25.62 -23.28
C ASN A 85 3.93 26.23 -24.05
N GLN A 86 4.25 25.71 -25.24
CA GLN A 86 5.07 26.44 -26.22
C GLN A 86 4.67 26.10 -27.66
N ILE A 87 3.52 26.60 -28.12
CA ILE A 87 3.31 26.90 -29.55
C ILE A 87 2.39 28.14 -29.64
N GLU A 88 2.99 29.33 -29.66
CA GLU A 88 2.48 30.51 -30.37
C GLU A 88 3.60 31.04 -31.27
#